data_AF-A0A6G0ZD35-F1
#
_entry.id   AF-A0A6G0ZD35-F1
#
_cell.length_a   1.000
_cell.length_b   1.000
_cell.length_c   1.000
_cell.angle_alpha   90.00
_cell.angle_beta   90.00
_cell.angle_gamma   90.00
#
_symmetry.space_group_name_H-M   'P 1'
#
loop_
_entity.id
_entity.type
_entity.pdbx_description
1 polymer ?
#
loop_
_entity_poly.entity_id
_entity_poly.type
_entity_poly.pdbx_seq_one_letter_code
_entity_poly.pdbx_strand_id
1 'polypeptide(L)'
;MIDKQDHQAVQTELSRSQTSAEDQGCKRMFLCRMNVSRNARRQMRFGDQKVVLVQGHYLSYLPLCSRNEPVFLATCSPVAMPETREAVVQGSTTVFTAIHSMDMKFIHVDKIGEFHLGFSRSELQGVSWYQLLHWECMREAQSKHRLITQSEQDRSCILLARVQKRATGDWLWIHCVLQVKDNMENSQQPVIVSTNQVMSLIFYVSDILNQITTYYH
;
A
#
# COMPACT_ATOMS: atom_id res chain seq x y z
N MET A 1 12.10 10.63 14.36
CA MET A 1 10.77 10.07 14.00
C MET A 1 10.95 8.97 12.98
N ILE A 2 11.55 9.26 11.83
CA ILE A 2 12.01 8.25 10.86
C ILE A 2 13.25 7.51 11.43
N ASP A 3 13.30 6.20 11.22
CA ASP A 3 14.42 5.35 11.60
C ASP A 3 15.71 5.74 10.86
N LYS A 4 16.85 5.67 11.55
CA LYS A 4 18.14 6.11 11.02
C LYS A 4 18.55 5.34 9.75
N GLN A 5 18.18 4.08 9.63
CA GLN A 5 18.54 3.25 8.47
C GLN A 5 17.87 3.75 7.18
N ASP A 6 16.70 4.39 7.30
CA ASP A 6 15.94 4.85 6.13
C ASP A 6 16.25 6.31 5.78
N HIS A 7 17.08 7.03 6.56
CA HIS A 7 17.37 8.45 6.34
C HIS A 7 17.92 8.73 4.95
N GLN A 8 18.88 7.92 4.47
CA GLN A 8 19.48 8.12 3.15
C GLN A 8 18.48 7.88 2.01
N ALA A 9 17.66 6.83 2.11
CA ALA A 9 16.64 6.52 1.12
C ALA A 9 15.57 7.63 1.04
N VAL A 10 15.11 8.09 2.20
CA VAL A 10 14.13 9.20 2.29
C VAL A 10 14.73 10.49 1.74
N GLN A 11 15.97 10.83 2.09
CA GLN A 11 16.65 12.01 1.53
C GLN A 11 16.77 11.93 0.01
N THR A 12 17.07 10.76 -0.53
CA THR A 12 17.15 10.55 -1.98
C THR A 12 15.80 10.80 -2.66
N GLU A 13 14.72 10.26 -2.09
CA GLU A 13 13.36 10.48 -2.62
C GLU A 13 12.90 11.93 -2.51
N LEU A 14 13.24 12.60 -1.41
CA LEU A 14 12.89 14.00 -1.20
C LEU A 14 13.74 14.97 -2.03
N SER A 15 14.98 14.61 -2.37
CA SER A 15 15.90 15.43 -3.16
C SER A 15 15.85 15.17 -4.67
N ARG A 16 15.03 14.19 -5.12
CA ARG A 16 14.77 13.96 -6.55
C ARG A 16 14.42 15.27 -7.24
N SER A 17 15.32 15.68 -8.12
CA SER A 17 15.46 17.06 -8.61
C SER A 17 14.19 17.56 -9.29
N GLN A 18 13.77 18.76 -8.89
CA GLN A 18 12.74 19.57 -9.56
C GLN A 18 13.32 20.17 -10.85
N THR A 19 13.77 19.33 -11.79
CA THR A 19 14.54 19.78 -12.97
C THR A 19 13.69 20.54 -14.00
N SER A 20 12.37 20.58 -13.85
CA SER A 20 11.47 21.35 -14.71
C SER A 20 10.44 22.12 -13.88
N ALA A 21 10.01 23.28 -14.38
CA ALA A 21 8.90 24.06 -13.80
C ALA A 21 7.58 23.27 -13.76
N GLU A 22 7.50 22.14 -14.47
CA GLU A 22 6.40 21.17 -14.45
C GLU A 22 6.41 20.23 -13.22
N ASP A 23 7.50 20.18 -12.44
CA ASP A 23 7.64 19.28 -11.28
C ASP A 23 7.11 19.91 -9.96
N GLN A 24 6.65 21.17 -10.01
CA GLN A 24 5.91 21.81 -8.92
C GLN A 24 4.54 21.12 -8.76
N GLY A 25 4.46 20.18 -7.83
CA GLY A 25 3.26 19.38 -7.56
C GLY A 25 3.39 17.89 -7.89
N CYS A 26 4.56 17.43 -8.34
CA CYS A 26 4.79 16.02 -8.63
C CYS A 26 4.75 15.17 -7.35
N LYS A 27 3.82 14.21 -7.31
CA LYS A 27 3.59 13.36 -6.15
C LYS A 27 4.77 12.41 -5.94
N ARG A 28 5.32 12.40 -4.72
CA ARG A 28 6.33 11.45 -4.25
C ARG A 28 5.66 10.38 -3.40
N MET A 29 6.13 9.14 -3.54
CA MET A 29 5.59 7.99 -2.83
C MET A 29 6.71 7.03 -2.46
N PHE A 30 6.85 6.73 -1.17
CA PHE A 30 7.90 5.84 -0.66
C PHE A 30 7.50 5.21 0.68
N LEU A 31 8.16 4.12 1.04
CA LEU A 31 8.03 3.48 2.36
C LEU A 31 9.19 3.91 3.26
N CYS A 32 8.91 4.10 4.55
CA CYS A 32 9.95 4.27 5.56
C CYS A 32 9.49 3.74 6.91
N ARG A 33 10.44 3.38 7.77
CA ARG A 33 10.20 3.03 9.17
C ARG A 33 10.11 4.27 10.03
N MET A 34 9.06 4.35 10.82
CA MET A 34 8.86 5.40 11.83
C MET A 34 8.80 4.78 13.22
N ASN A 35 9.48 5.42 14.17
CA ASN A 35 9.44 5.05 15.57
C ASN A 35 8.06 5.37 16.16
N VAL A 36 7.47 4.39 16.85
CA VAL A 36 6.15 4.51 17.47
C VAL A 36 6.28 5.25 18.80
N SER A 37 5.33 6.14 19.10
CA SER A 37 5.32 6.86 20.38
C SER A 37 5.17 5.91 21.58
N ARG A 38 5.61 6.33 22.78
CA ARG A 38 5.48 5.52 24.00
C ARG A 38 4.02 5.12 24.29
N ASN A 39 3.08 6.01 24.02
CA ASN A 39 1.65 5.78 24.27
C ASN A 39 1.04 4.79 23.27
N ALA A 40 1.36 4.93 21.98
CA ALA A 40 0.86 4.02 20.94
C ALA A 40 1.37 2.59 21.12
N ARG A 41 2.61 2.40 21.60
CA ARG A 41 3.16 1.07 21.94
C ARG A 41 2.33 0.32 22.98
N ARG A 42 1.86 1.03 24.03
CA ARG A 42 1.03 0.43 25.08
C ARG A 42 -0.34 -0.01 24.59
N GLN A 43 -0.93 0.73 23.66
CA GLN A 43 -2.28 0.44 23.15
C GLN A 43 -2.29 -0.62 22.07
N MET A 44 -1.25 -0.72 21.24
CA MET A 44 -1.35 -1.46 19.98
C MET A 44 -0.56 -2.77 19.87
N ARG A 45 0.07 -3.28 20.93
CA ARG A 45 0.90 -4.52 20.91
C ARG A 45 1.89 -4.63 19.74
N PHE A 46 2.24 -3.50 19.12
CA PHE A 46 3.18 -3.43 18.02
C PHE A 46 4.58 -3.17 18.56
N GLY A 47 5.61 -3.60 17.82
CA GLY A 47 7.00 -3.32 18.13
C GLY A 47 7.34 -1.82 18.12
N ASP A 48 8.61 -1.50 18.35
CA ASP A 48 9.06 -0.11 18.48
C ASP A 48 8.96 0.71 17.19
N GLN A 49 8.77 0.04 16.05
CA GLN A 49 8.79 0.62 14.71
C GLN A 49 7.60 0.15 13.87
N LYS A 50 7.17 1.03 12.97
CA LYS A 50 6.16 0.74 11.94
C LYS A 50 6.66 1.17 10.58
N VAL A 51 6.45 0.34 9.58
CA VAL A 51 6.61 0.75 8.18
C VAL A 51 5.38 1.59 7.79
N VAL A 52 5.64 2.72 7.16
CA VAL A 52 4.65 3.73 6.81
C VAL A 52 4.85 4.07 5.33
N LEU A 53 3.75 4.09 4.59
CA LEU A 53 3.70 4.67 3.26
C LEU A 53 3.55 6.18 3.38
N VAL A 54 4.53 6.89 2.84
CA VAL A 54 4.55 8.34 2.74
C VAL A 54 4.16 8.72 1.32
N GLN A 55 3.15 9.57 1.21
CA GLN A 55 2.67 10.11 -0.06
C GLN A 55 2.53 11.62 0.08
N GLY A 56 3.20 12.39 -0.77
CA GLY A 56 3.24 13.83 -0.61
C GLY A 56 3.77 14.55 -1.84
N HIS A 57 3.89 15.87 -1.73
CA HIS A 57 4.49 16.73 -2.76
C HIS A 57 5.05 17.99 -2.08
N TYR A 58 5.88 18.73 -2.80
CA TYR A 58 6.38 20.01 -2.32
C TYR A 58 5.40 21.13 -2.59
N LEU A 59 5.22 22.00 -1.61
CA LEU A 59 4.54 23.28 -1.73
C LEU A 59 5.57 24.39 -1.68
N SER A 60 5.58 25.24 -2.72
CA SER A 60 6.49 26.38 -2.83
C SER A 60 6.17 27.50 -1.84
N TYR A 61 4.92 27.58 -1.37
CA TYR A 61 4.46 28.58 -0.42
C TYR A 61 3.37 28.00 0.50
N LEU A 62 3.48 28.28 1.80
CA LEU A 62 2.45 27.99 2.79
C LEU A 62 2.06 29.32 3.47
N PRO A 63 0.80 29.78 3.36
CA PRO A 63 0.35 31.09 3.83
C PRO A 63 0.59 31.39 5.32
N LEU A 64 0.87 30.36 6.14
CA LEU A 64 1.07 30.46 7.60
C LEU A 64 2.52 30.18 8.02
N CYS A 65 3.43 29.89 7.09
CA CYS A 65 4.85 29.70 7.40
C CYS A 65 5.62 30.99 7.11
N SER A 66 6.32 31.51 8.13
CA SER A 66 7.22 32.67 8.00
C SER A 66 8.52 32.37 7.23
N ARG A 67 8.68 31.14 6.74
CA ARG A 67 9.84 30.70 5.96
C ARG A 67 9.47 30.60 4.49
N ASN A 68 10.23 31.28 3.64
CA ASN A 68 10.18 31.18 2.17
C ASN A 68 10.84 29.90 1.65
N GLU A 69 10.79 28.81 2.41
CA GLU A 69 11.40 27.52 2.06
C GLU A 69 10.31 26.53 1.61
N PRO A 70 10.57 25.71 0.58
CA PRO A 70 9.61 24.72 0.12
C PRO A 70 9.37 23.67 1.21
N VAL A 71 8.10 23.33 1.43
CA VAL A 71 7.68 22.35 2.45
C VAL A 71 7.14 21.10 1.78
N PHE A 72 7.62 19.93 2.21
CA PHE A 72 7.06 18.65 1.78
C PHE A 72 5.84 18.31 2.65
N LEU A 73 4.65 18.38 2.04
CA LEU A 73 3.42 17.99 2.70
C LEU A 73 3.06 16.56 2.31
N ALA A 74 2.85 15.70 3.30
CA ALA A 74 2.61 14.29 3.07
C ALA A 74 1.60 13.69 4.04
N THR A 75 0.91 12.66 3.55
CA THR A 75 0.19 11.70 4.38
C THR A 75 1.04 10.48 4.65
N CYS A 76 0.87 9.94 5.85
CA CYS A 76 1.64 8.84 6.38
C CYS A 76 0.68 7.73 6.82
N SER A 77 0.57 6.67 6.04
CA SER A 77 -0.31 5.53 6.34
C SER A 77 0.49 4.32 6.82
N PRO A 78 0.28 3.79 8.03
CA PRO A 78 0.95 2.57 8.46
C PRO A 78 0.54 1.41 7.56
N VAL A 79 1.51 0.60 7.12
CA VAL A 79 1.26 -0.54 6.22
C VAL A 79 1.48 -1.87 6.94
N ALA A 80 0.73 -2.89 6.50
CA ALA A 80 0.96 -4.27 6.94
C ALA A 80 2.28 -4.80 6.38
N MET A 81 3.11 -5.40 7.24
CA MET A 81 4.32 -6.13 6.82
C MET A 81 4.06 -7.64 6.91
N PRO A 82 4.78 -8.49 6.15
CA PRO A 82 4.61 -9.94 6.19
C PRO A 82 4.58 -10.52 7.62
N GLU A 83 5.42 -10.01 8.51
CA GLU A 83 5.57 -10.47 9.90
C GLU A 83 4.44 -9.98 10.81
N THR A 84 3.73 -8.92 10.42
CA THR A 84 2.70 -8.26 11.26
C THR A 84 1.28 -8.38 10.69
N ARG A 85 1.12 -9.06 9.54
CA ARG A 85 -0.14 -9.09 8.78
C ARG A 85 -1.32 -9.61 9.60
N GLU A 86 -1.12 -10.59 10.48
CA GLU A 86 -2.21 -11.21 11.25
C GLU A 86 -2.84 -10.22 12.25
N ALA A 87 -2.01 -9.39 12.88
CA ALA A 87 -2.46 -8.35 13.79
C ALA A 87 -3.17 -7.19 13.06
N VAL A 88 -2.87 -6.97 11.77
CA VAL A 88 -3.46 -5.88 10.97
C VAL A 88 -4.83 -6.28 10.39
N VAL A 89 -5.06 -7.58 10.15
CA VAL A 89 -6.34 -8.09 9.62
C VAL A 89 -7.44 -8.08 10.70
N GLN A 90 -7.11 -8.33 11.97
CA GLN A 90 -8.12 -8.45 13.02
C GLN A 90 -8.81 -7.11 13.31
N GLY A 91 -10.11 -7.03 12.98
CA GLY A 91 -10.97 -5.88 13.26
C GLY A 91 -10.84 -4.71 12.30
N SER A 92 -10.04 -4.83 11.23
CA SER A 92 -9.89 -3.78 10.23
C SER A 92 -10.92 -3.92 9.10
N THR A 93 -11.65 -2.84 8.81
CA THR A 93 -12.60 -2.77 7.67
C THR A 93 -11.95 -2.29 6.37
N THR A 94 -10.68 -1.89 6.44
CA THR A 94 -9.88 -1.42 5.30
C THR A 94 -8.89 -2.46 4.81
N VAL A 95 -8.89 -3.66 5.40
CA VAL A 95 -7.99 -4.76 5.03
C VAL A 95 -8.84 -5.97 4.67
N PHE A 96 -8.57 -6.55 3.51
CA PHE A 96 -9.21 -7.80 3.08
C PHE A 96 -8.18 -8.85 2.72
N THR A 97 -8.58 -10.11 2.83
CA THR A 97 -7.76 -11.26 2.47
C THR A 97 -8.34 -11.96 1.24
N ALA A 98 -7.45 -12.36 0.33
CA ALA A 98 -7.79 -13.24 -0.78
C ALA A 98 -6.75 -14.36 -0.88
N ILE A 99 -7.23 -15.55 -1.26
CA ILE A 99 -6.41 -16.75 -1.49
C ILE A 99 -6.39 -16.99 -2.98
N HIS A 100 -5.19 -17.22 -3.52
CA HIS A 100 -4.96 -17.50 -4.92
C HIS A 100 -4.25 -18.83 -5.11
N SER A 101 -4.47 -19.45 -6.25
CA SER A 101 -3.59 -20.52 -6.75
C SER A 101 -2.21 -19.96 -7.13
N MET A 102 -1.25 -20.84 -7.38
CA MET A 102 0.12 -20.47 -7.78
C MET A 102 0.19 -19.73 -9.12
N ASP A 103 -0.84 -19.79 -9.96
CA ASP A 103 -0.97 -18.99 -11.20
C ASP A 103 -1.75 -17.68 -10.99
N MET A 104 -1.89 -17.24 -9.73
CA MET A 104 -2.58 -16.01 -9.32
C MET A 104 -4.06 -15.96 -9.77
N LYS A 105 -4.79 -17.07 -9.70
CA LYS A 105 -6.26 -17.07 -9.84
C LYS A 105 -6.94 -17.10 -8.49
N PHE A 106 -8.01 -16.35 -8.31
CA PHE A 106 -8.74 -16.31 -7.05
C PHE A 106 -9.38 -17.68 -6.74
N ILE A 107 -9.08 -18.20 -5.56
CA ILE A 107 -9.75 -19.34 -4.93
C ILE A 107 -10.81 -18.83 -3.94
N HIS A 108 -10.45 -17.78 -3.20
CA HIS A 108 -11.29 -17.19 -2.16
C HIS A 108 -11.02 -15.70 -2.01
N VAL A 109 -12.04 -14.95 -1.63
CA VAL A 109 -11.96 -13.58 -1.14
C VAL A 109 -12.95 -13.43 0.01
N ASP A 110 -12.58 -12.70 1.05
CA ASP A 110 -13.47 -12.42 2.17
C ASP A 110 -14.54 -11.36 1.84
N LYS A 111 -15.48 -11.15 2.77
CA LYS A 111 -16.59 -10.21 2.59
C LYS A 111 -16.14 -8.75 2.45
N ILE A 112 -15.02 -8.38 3.06
CA ILE A 112 -14.48 -7.02 2.98
C ILE A 112 -13.89 -6.80 1.58
N GLY A 113 -13.25 -7.80 1.01
CA GLY A 113 -12.74 -7.78 -0.36
C GLY A 113 -13.86 -7.72 -1.38
N GLU A 114 -14.93 -8.51 -1.21
CA GLU A 114 -16.14 -8.41 -2.05
C GLU A 114 -16.71 -6.99 -2.05
N PHE A 115 -16.80 -6.37 -0.87
CA PHE A 115 -17.30 -5.00 -0.72
C PHE A 115 -16.41 -3.96 -1.43
N HIS A 116 -15.09 -4.00 -1.21
CA HIS A 116 -14.19 -2.98 -1.79
C HIS A 116 -13.97 -3.15 -3.29
N LEU A 117 -13.91 -4.39 -3.80
CA LEU A 117 -13.73 -4.67 -5.22
C LEU A 117 -15.05 -4.57 -6.00
N GLY A 118 -16.18 -4.79 -5.34
CA GLY A 118 -17.52 -4.78 -5.95
C GLY A 118 -17.86 -6.05 -6.73
N PHE A 119 -17.02 -7.09 -6.67
CA PHE A 119 -17.29 -8.40 -7.24
C PHE A 119 -17.68 -9.37 -6.14
N SER A 120 -18.62 -10.27 -6.42
CA SER A 120 -18.88 -11.39 -5.51
C SER A 120 -17.76 -12.41 -5.58
N ARG A 121 -17.67 -13.25 -4.54
CA ARG A 121 -16.73 -14.37 -4.51
C ARG A 121 -16.91 -15.31 -5.70
N SER A 122 -18.15 -15.57 -6.12
CA SER A 122 -18.43 -16.48 -7.24
C SER A 122 -17.99 -15.90 -8.58
N GLU A 123 -18.03 -14.57 -8.73
CA GLU A 123 -17.56 -13.88 -9.94
C GLU A 123 -16.04 -13.85 -10.04
N LEU A 124 -15.34 -13.75 -8.90
CA LEU A 124 -13.88 -13.76 -8.89
C LEU A 124 -13.29 -15.16 -8.98
N GLN A 125 -14.00 -16.21 -8.56
CA GLN A 125 -13.46 -17.56 -8.51
C GLN A 125 -12.91 -18.01 -9.89
N GLY A 126 -11.62 -18.35 -9.94
CA GLY A 126 -10.91 -18.76 -11.15
C GLY A 126 -10.45 -17.60 -12.05
N VAL A 127 -10.88 -16.36 -11.79
CA VAL A 127 -10.39 -15.16 -12.48
C VAL A 127 -8.94 -14.92 -12.09
N SER A 128 -8.09 -14.56 -13.06
CA SER A 128 -6.72 -14.19 -12.75
C SER A 128 -6.67 -12.79 -12.13
N TRP A 129 -5.96 -12.65 -11.01
CA TRP A 129 -5.73 -11.38 -10.34
C TRP A 129 -5.10 -10.33 -11.27
N TYR A 130 -4.29 -10.76 -12.25
CA TYR A 130 -3.73 -9.87 -13.28
C TYR A 130 -4.78 -9.18 -14.14
N GLN A 131 -6.00 -9.73 -14.28
CA GLN A 131 -7.09 -9.09 -15.02
C GLN A 131 -7.66 -7.88 -14.30
N LEU A 132 -7.54 -7.83 -12.98
CA LEU A 132 -7.98 -6.68 -12.18
C LEU A 132 -6.85 -5.64 -12.05
N LEU A 133 -5.61 -5.98 -12.38
CA LEU A 133 -4.46 -5.14 -12.12
C LEU A 133 -4.30 -4.05 -13.18
N HIS A 134 -4.02 -2.83 -12.75
CA HIS A 134 -3.65 -1.75 -13.67
C HIS A 134 -2.37 -2.09 -14.43
N TRP A 135 -2.31 -1.78 -15.73
CA TRP A 135 -1.20 -2.17 -16.62
C TRP A 135 0.17 -1.69 -16.12
N GLU A 136 0.27 -0.48 -15.57
CA GLU A 136 1.51 0.05 -14.98
C GLU A 136 2.08 -0.81 -13.85
N CYS A 137 1.24 -1.55 -13.12
CA CYS A 137 1.67 -2.42 -12.02
C CYS A 137 2.11 -3.80 -12.51
N MET A 138 1.85 -4.18 -13.78
CA MET A 138 2.05 -5.55 -14.29
C MET A 138 3.48 -6.05 -14.17
N ARG A 139 4.46 -5.20 -14.54
CA ARG A 139 5.87 -5.58 -14.52
C ARG A 139 6.37 -5.87 -13.11
N GLU A 140 6.05 -4.99 -12.17
CA GLU A 140 6.44 -5.17 -10.77
C GLU A 140 5.72 -6.37 -10.16
N ALA A 141 4.41 -6.49 -10.40
CA ALA A 141 3.62 -7.62 -9.93
C ALA A 141 4.16 -8.96 -10.42
N GLN A 142 4.51 -9.07 -11.71
CA GLN A 142 5.13 -10.28 -12.27
C GLN A 142 6.49 -10.57 -11.61
N SER A 143 7.33 -9.55 -11.43
CA SER A 143 8.64 -9.70 -10.79
C SER A 143 8.50 -10.22 -9.35
N LYS A 144 7.59 -9.62 -8.57
CA LYS A 144 7.28 -10.00 -7.19
C LYS A 144 6.64 -11.39 -7.09
N HIS A 145 5.74 -11.73 -8.01
CA HIS A 145 5.15 -13.05 -8.10
C HIS A 145 6.20 -14.12 -8.39
N ARG A 146 7.11 -13.85 -9.33
CA ARG A 146 8.25 -14.75 -9.63
C ARG A 146 9.16 -14.92 -8.42
N LEU A 147 9.46 -13.83 -7.72
CA LEU A 147 10.30 -13.84 -6.51
C LEU A 147 9.76 -14.82 -5.45
N ILE A 148 8.48 -14.70 -5.09
CA ILE A 148 7.92 -15.50 -3.99
C ILE A 148 7.66 -16.96 -4.37
N THR A 149 7.48 -17.25 -5.66
CA THR A 149 7.21 -18.61 -6.15
C THR A 149 8.48 -19.41 -6.43
N GLN A 150 9.59 -18.75 -6.74
CA GLN A 150 10.89 -19.38 -7.01
C GLN A 150 11.83 -19.41 -5.80
N SER A 151 11.62 -18.54 -4.82
CA SER A 151 12.42 -18.51 -3.59
C SER A 151 12.04 -19.66 -2.66
N GLU A 152 13.03 -20.29 -2.02
CA GLU A 152 12.81 -21.29 -0.97
C GLU A 152 12.83 -20.68 0.44
N GLN A 153 13.55 -19.57 0.63
CA GLN A 153 13.76 -18.95 1.94
C GLN A 153 12.78 -17.80 2.20
N ASP A 154 12.60 -16.91 1.21
CA ASP A 154 11.76 -15.72 1.33
C ASP A 154 10.58 -15.80 0.36
N ARG A 155 9.51 -16.45 0.82
CA ARG A 155 8.28 -16.69 0.04
C ARG A 155 7.21 -15.64 0.29
N SER A 156 7.62 -14.43 0.67
CA SER A 156 6.71 -13.30 0.87
C SER A 156 7.26 -12.03 0.27
N CYS A 157 6.36 -11.14 -0.16
CA CYS A 157 6.74 -9.85 -0.67
C CYS A 157 5.63 -8.82 -0.44
N ILE A 158 6.02 -7.55 -0.53
CA ILE A 158 5.09 -6.43 -0.57
C ILE A 158 5.03 -5.85 -1.98
N LEU A 159 3.85 -5.37 -2.34
CA LEU A 159 3.58 -4.73 -3.61
C LEU A 159 2.56 -3.62 -3.41
N LEU A 160 2.80 -2.48 -4.04
CA LEU A 160 1.78 -1.45 -4.19
C LEU A 160 1.11 -1.59 -5.55
N ALA A 161 -0.22 -1.74 -5.56
CA ALA A 161 -0.96 -2.03 -6.78
C ALA A 161 -2.23 -1.19 -6.90
N ARG A 162 -2.62 -0.90 -8.15
CA ARG A 162 -3.96 -0.44 -8.48
C ARG A 162 -4.77 -1.61 -9.01
N VAL A 163 -5.94 -1.83 -8.42
CA VAL A 163 -6.89 -2.86 -8.83
C VAL A 163 -8.21 -2.23 -9.25
N GLN A 164 -8.82 -2.74 -10.31
CA GLN A 164 -10.05 -2.20 -10.87
C GLN A 164 -11.25 -2.62 -10.03
N LYS A 165 -12.11 -1.64 -9.70
CA LYS A 165 -13.42 -1.90 -9.09
C LYS A 165 -14.46 -2.21 -10.16
N ARG A 166 -15.43 -3.06 -9.83
CA ARG A 166 -16.52 -3.44 -10.73
C ARG A 166 -17.43 -2.28 -11.13
N ALA A 167 -17.91 -1.51 -10.14
CA ALA A 167 -19.07 -0.65 -10.31
C ALA A 167 -18.85 0.55 -11.24
N THR A 168 -17.61 1.04 -11.34
CA THR A 168 -17.28 2.29 -12.04
C THR A 168 -16.09 2.16 -12.99
N GLY A 169 -15.38 1.03 -12.96
CA GLY A 169 -14.08 0.91 -13.63
C GLY A 169 -12.97 1.73 -12.97
N ASP A 170 -13.24 2.38 -11.83
CA ASP A 170 -12.26 3.16 -11.07
C ASP A 170 -11.18 2.27 -10.47
N TRP A 171 -10.02 2.88 -10.21
CA TRP A 171 -8.86 2.22 -9.64
C TRP A 171 -8.80 2.39 -8.13
N LEU A 172 -8.69 1.26 -7.44
CA LEU A 172 -8.45 1.19 -6.01
C LEU A 172 -6.97 0.94 -5.76
N TRP A 173 -6.35 1.80 -4.96
CA TRP A 173 -5.00 1.55 -4.48
C TRP A 173 -5.01 0.57 -3.31
N ILE A 174 -4.17 -0.45 -3.42
CA ILE A 174 -3.95 -1.45 -2.40
C ILE A 174 -2.46 -1.61 -2.09
N HIS A 175 -2.14 -1.68 -0.80
CA HIS A 175 -0.89 -2.23 -0.32
C HIS A 175 -1.09 -3.74 -0.11
N CYS A 176 -0.46 -4.54 -0.95
CA CYS A 176 -0.61 -5.99 -0.98
C CYS A 176 0.61 -6.65 -0.32
N VAL A 177 0.35 -7.55 0.61
CA VAL A 177 1.33 -8.50 1.13
C VAL A 177 1.00 -9.87 0.53
N LEU A 178 1.87 -10.39 -0.32
CA LEU A 178 1.75 -11.74 -0.89
C LEU A 178 2.62 -12.69 -0.10
N GLN A 179 2.09 -13.86 0.26
CA GLN A 179 2.84 -14.91 0.94
C GLN A 179 2.41 -16.27 0.40
N VAL A 180 3.37 -17.07 -0.07
CA VAL A 180 3.11 -18.47 -0.40
C VAL A 180 3.03 -19.28 0.89
N LYS A 181 1.97 -20.07 1.02
CA LYS A 181 1.78 -21.01 2.13
C LYS A 181 1.68 -22.42 1.59
N ASP A 182 2.50 -23.30 2.15
CA ASP A 182 2.40 -24.74 1.92
C ASP A 182 1.27 -25.30 2.78
N ASN A 183 0.47 -26.21 2.23
CA ASN A 183 -0.58 -26.90 2.96
C ASN A 183 -0.06 -28.28 3.41
N MET A 184 0.68 -28.30 4.53
CA MET A 184 1.37 -29.52 4.99
C MET A 184 0.43 -30.62 5.48
N GLU A 185 -0.83 -30.29 5.83
CA GLU A 185 -1.75 -31.26 6.45
C GLU A 185 -2.61 -32.05 5.44
N ASN A 186 -2.79 -31.58 4.19
CA ASN A 186 -3.82 -32.12 3.29
C ASN A 186 -3.37 -32.47 1.85
N SER A 187 -2.06 -32.54 1.57
CA SER A 187 -1.52 -32.82 0.22
C SER A 187 -2.06 -31.89 -0.89
N GLN A 188 -2.60 -30.72 -0.53
CA GLN A 188 -3.07 -29.73 -1.49
C GLN A 188 -1.89 -28.92 -2.01
N GLN A 189 -1.98 -28.48 -3.27
CA GLN A 189 -1.00 -27.59 -3.86
C GLN A 189 -0.82 -26.31 -3.02
N PRO A 190 0.39 -25.74 -2.97
CA PRO A 190 0.63 -24.49 -2.27
C PRO A 190 -0.29 -23.38 -2.81
N VAL A 191 -0.62 -22.43 -1.94
CA VAL A 191 -1.48 -21.29 -2.27
C VAL A 191 -0.79 -19.98 -1.93
N ILE A 192 -1.21 -18.92 -2.59
CA ILE A 192 -0.75 -17.56 -2.32
C ILE A 192 -1.82 -16.86 -1.49
N VAL A 193 -1.49 -16.53 -0.25
CA VAL A 193 -2.33 -15.68 0.60
C VAL A 193 -1.96 -14.23 0.35
N SER A 194 -2.94 -13.43 -0.04
CA SER A 194 -2.80 -11.99 -0.21
C SER A 194 -3.55 -11.26 0.91
N THR A 195 -2.83 -10.40 1.63
CA THR A 195 -3.42 -9.46 2.59
C THR A 195 -3.36 -8.06 1.98
N ASN A 196 -4.53 -7.48 1.72
CA ASN A 196 -4.67 -6.29 0.91
C ASN A 196 -5.24 -5.16 1.75
N GLN A 197 -4.42 -4.15 2.02
CA GLN A 197 -4.83 -2.95 2.73
C GLN A 197 -5.26 -1.88 1.71
N VAL A 198 -6.52 -1.48 1.79
CA VAL A 198 -7.13 -0.44 0.95
C VAL A 198 -6.63 0.93 1.40
N MET A 199 -6.10 1.70 0.46
CA MET A 199 -5.53 3.02 0.72
C MET A 199 -6.54 4.11 0.34
N SER A 200 -7.60 4.24 1.14
CA SER A 200 -8.72 5.16 0.90
C SER A 200 -8.35 6.64 0.97
N LEU A 201 -7.24 6.99 1.63
CA LEU A 201 -6.82 8.39 1.83
C LEU A 201 -6.33 9.09 0.56
N ILE A 202 -6.07 8.38 -0.54
CA ILE A 202 -5.59 8.99 -1.78
C ILE A 202 -6.62 9.97 -2.38
N PHE A 203 -7.93 9.74 -2.15
CA PHE A 203 -9.01 10.61 -2.63
C PHE A 203 -9.30 11.79 -1.68
N TYR A 204 -9.26 11.56 -0.36
CA TYR A 204 -9.51 12.63 0.62
C TYR A 204 -8.43 13.71 0.63
N VAL A 205 -7.21 13.38 0.21
CA VAL A 205 -6.09 14.33 0.18
C VAL A 205 -6.23 15.34 -0.95
N SER A 206 -6.75 14.96 -2.13
CA SER A 206 -7.10 15.95 -3.15
C SER A 206 -8.12 16.95 -2.62
N ASP A 207 -9.13 16.49 -1.87
CA ASP A 207 -10.19 17.36 -1.35
C ASP A 207 -9.72 18.24 -0.18
N ILE A 208 -8.92 17.71 0.75
CA ILE A 208 -8.35 18.50 1.85
C ILE A 208 -7.29 19.49 1.33
N LEU A 209 -6.44 19.06 0.39
CA LEU A 209 -5.46 19.97 -0.22
C LEU A 209 -6.15 21.05 -1.03
N ASN A 210 -7.18 20.72 -1.82
CA ASN A 210 -8.00 21.70 -2.51
C ASN A 210 -8.70 22.66 -1.54
N GLN A 211 -9.21 22.18 -0.40
CA GLN A 211 -9.78 23.06 0.62
C GLN A 211 -8.72 23.99 1.23
N ILE A 212 -7.50 23.51 1.50
CA ILE A 212 -6.42 24.34 2.02
C ILE A 212 -5.95 25.36 0.98
N THR A 213 -5.89 25.05 -0.32
CA THR A 213 -5.54 26.04 -1.35
C THR A 213 -6.70 27.00 -1.68
N THR A 214 -7.96 26.58 -1.55
CA THR A 214 -9.13 27.43 -1.88
C THR A 214 -9.50 28.39 -0.74
N TYR A 215 -9.20 28.07 0.52
CA TYR A 215 -9.50 28.95 1.66
C TYR A 215 -8.56 30.18 1.79
N TYR A 216 -7.52 30.28 0.97
CA TYR A 216 -6.53 31.37 1.02
C TYR A 216 -6.42 32.16 -0.31
N HIS A 217 -7.48 32.13 -1.13
CA HIS A 217 -7.65 33.02 -2.27
C HIS A 217 -8.87 33.93 -2.10
#